data_AF-X1D0A7-F1
#
_entry.id   AF-X1D0A7-F1
#
_cell.length_a   1.000
_cell.length_b   1.000
_cell.length_c   1.000
_cell.angle_alpha   90.00
_cell.angle_beta   90.00
_cell.angle_gamma   90.00
#
_symmetry.space_group_name_H-M   'P 1'
#
loop_
_entity.id
_entity.type
_entity.pdbx_description
1 polymer ?
#
loop_
_entity_poly.entity_id
_entity_poly.type
_entity_poly.pdbx_seq_one_letter_code
_entity_poly.pdbx_strand_id
1 'polypeptide(L)'
;MQRLLNPILIACLLPSLSKYSHVPPFSIRSYIDKDGDGFNSDVDCNDQDSQINPGALEIPNNDVDEDCDGVALVIDEDGDGFNSDVDCNDQDSQINPGALEIPNNDVDEDCDGVALYIDKDGDGFNSDVDCNDQDSQINPGALEIPNNGVDEDCDGVALVIDEDGDGFNSDVDCNDQDSQI
;
A
#
# COMPACT_ATOMS: atom_id res chain seq x y z
N MET A 1 35.19 84.57 -56.55
CA MET A 1 35.30 84.28 -58.00
C MET A 1 34.71 82.89 -58.21
N GLN A 2 33.40 82.78 -58.46
CA GLN A 2 32.75 82.85 -59.77
C GLN A 2 33.07 81.63 -60.64
N ARG A 3 31.99 80.97 -61.08
CA ARG A 3 31.79 80.05 -62.22
C ARG A 3 31.38 78.63 -61.80
N LEU A 4 30.38 77.98 -62.39
CA LEU A 4 29.37 78.29 -63.41
C LEU A 4 28.34 77.12 -63.35
N LEU A 5 27.11 77.39 -63.76
CA LEU A 5 25.96 76.49 -63.77
C LEU A 5 26.01 75.38 -64.87
N ASN A 6 25.58 74.15 -64.51
CA ASN A 6 24.60 73.22 -65.17
C ASN A 6 24.84 72.77 -66.65
N PRO A 7 24.23 71.68 -67.23
CA PRO A 7 22.94 71.08 -66.83
C PRO A 7 22.64 69.57 -67.08
N ILE A 8 21.48 69.13 -66.55
CA ILE A 8 20.55 68.08 -67.05
C ILE A 8 20.76 66.60 -66.64
N LEU A 9 19.91 66.18 -65.68
CA LEU A 9 18.92 65.09 -65.74
C LEU A 9 19.44 63.67 -66.04
N ILE A 10 19.31 62.69 -65.14
CA ILE A 10 18.04 61.98 -64.88
C ILE A 10 17.95 61.59 -63.41
N ALA A 11 16.86 62.04 -62.78
CA ALA A 11 16.33 61.45 -61.56
C ALA A 11 15.68 60.11 -61.93
N CYS A 12 16.17 59.01 -61.34
CA CYS A 12 15.31 57.87 -61.06
C CYS A 12 15.39 57.61 -59.56
N LEU A 13 14.30 57.98 -58.90
CA LEU A 13 14.02 57.76 -57.50
C LEU A 13 14.04 56.27 -57.19
N LEU A 14 14.94 55.84 -56.30
CA LEU A 14 14.64 54.73 -55.39
C LEU A 14 15.02 55.19 -53.97
N PRO A 15 14.04 55.30 -53.06
CA PRO A 15 14.32 55.71 -51.69
C PRO A 15 15.14 54.63 -50.97
N SER A 16 16.06 55.10 -50.14
CA SER A 16 16.86 54.26 -49.26
C SER A 16 15.99 53.52 -48.25
N LEU A 17 16.25 52.24 -48.04
CA LEU A 17 15.99 51.58 -46.76
C LEU A 17 17.26 50.86 -46.32
N SER A 18 17.97 51.56 -45.46
CA SER A 18 18.91 51.00 -44.50
C SER A 18 18.11 50.22 -43.45
N LYS A 19 18.68 49.10 -42.98
CA LYS A 19 18.47 48.42 -41.68
C LYS A 19 17.45 47.26 -41.58
N TYR A 20 18.00 46.11 -41.17
CA TYR A 20 17.40 44.88 -40.63
C TYR A 20 16.45 44.11 -41.57
N SER A 21 16.79 42.89 -41.97
CA SER A 21 16.60 41.76 -41.06
C SER A 21 17.55 40.60 -41.39
N HIS A 22 18.53 40.37 -40.52
CA HIS A 22 18.91 38.98 -40.23
C HIS A 22 17.68 38.38 -39.55
N VAL A 23 16.80 37.75 -40.33
CA VAL A 23 15.93 36.75 -39.74
C VAL A 23 16.88 35.70 -39.17
N PRO A 24 16.91 35.46 -37.85
CA PRO A 24 17.54 34.23 -37.36
C PRO A 24 16.89 33.09 -38.13
N PRO A 25 17.62 32.02 -38.51
CA PRO A 25 16.99 30.87 -39.12
C PRO A 25 15.82 30.52 -38.20
N PHE A 26 14.61 30.54 -38.77
CA PHE A 26 13.43 30.03 -38.10
C PHE A 26 13.87 28.73 -37.45
N SER A 27 13.91 28.70 -36.12
CA SER A 27 14.06 27.45 -35.40
C SER A 27 12.76 26.73 -35.70
N ILE A 28 12.77 25.93 -36.78
CA ILE A 28 11.69 25.00 -37.06
C ILE A 28 11.65 24.18 -35.78
N ARG A 29 10.63 24.36 -34.93
CA ARG A 29 10.32 23.36 -33.92
C ARG A 29 10.02 22.13 -34.75
N SER A 30 11.02 21.29 -34.92
CA SER A 30 10.83 19.98 -35.48
C SER A 30 10.09 19.25 -34.39
N TYR A 31 8.79 19.13 -34.60
CA TYR A 31 7.96 18.13 -33.95
C TYR A 31 8.51 16.81 -34.45
N ILE A 32 9.39 16.22 -33.66
CA ILE A 32 10.07 14.96 -33.97
C ILE A 32 9.26 13.87 -33.29
N ASP A 33 9.09 12.79 -34.02
CA ASP A 33 8.62 11.49 -33.55
C ASP A 33 9.87 10.59 -33.57
N LYS A 34 10.52 10.42 -32.41
CA LYS A 34 11.80 9.70 -32.29
C LYS A 34 11.61 8.21 -32.11
N ASP A 35 10.57 7.78 -31.42
CA ASP A 35 10.30 6.37 -31.14
C ASP A 35 9.37 5.72 -32.17
N GLY A 36 8.72 6.51 -33.02
CA GLY A 36 7.98 6.04 -34.19
C GLY A 36 6.57 5.57 -33.88
N ASP A 37 5.96 6.02 -32.79
CA ASP A 37 4.59 5.64 -32.41
C ASP A 37 3.48 6.43 -33.13
N GLY A 38 3.88 7.45 -33.90
CA GLY A 38 2.98 8.28 -34.69
C GLY A 38 2.49 9.54 -33.97
N PHE A 39 2.99 9.81 -32.76
CA PHE A 39 2.81 11.05 -32.03
C PHE A 39 4.10 11.87 -32.07
N ASN A 40 3.96 13.20 -32.08
CA ASN A 40 5.11 14.08 -32.07
C ASN A 40 5.37 14.56 -30.65
N SER A 41 6.62 14.98 -30.39
CA SER A 41 7.12 15.50 -29.11
C SER A 41 6.37 16.70 -28.47
N ASP A 42 5.25 17.18 -29.03
CA ASP A 42 4.39 18.21 -28.44
C ASP A 42 3.11 17.71 -27.80
N VAL A 43 2.72 16.49 -28.14
CA VAL A 43 1.60 15.76 -27.54
C VAL A 43 2.10 14.50 -26.84
N ASP A 44 3.23 13.96 -27.27
CA ASP A 44 3.90 12.83 -26.65
C ASP A 44 4.75 13.29 -25.46
N CYS A 45 4.41 12.75 -24.29
CA CYS A 45 5.06 13.02 -23.02
C CYS A 45 6.39 12.25 -22.85
N ASN A 46 6.67 11.23 -23.68
CA ASN A 46 7.93 10.52 -23.73
C ASN A 46 8.33 10.09 -25.16
N ASP A 47 8.83 11.06 -25.93
CA ASP A 47 9.40 10.91 -27.30
C ASP A 47 10.76 10.17 -27.34
N GLN A 48 10.84 9.06 -26.60
CA GLN A 48 11.89 8.04 -26.56
C GLN A 48 11.31 6.64 -26.33
N ASP A 49 10.02 6.51 -26.02
CA ASP A 49 9.35 5.27 -25.69
C ASP A 49 7.99 5.17 -26.38
N SER A 50 7.92 4.40 -27.46
CA SER A 50 6.71 4.18 -28.27
C SER A 50 5.52 3.56 -27.52
N GLN A 51 5.70 3.17 -26.25
CA GLN A 51 4.61 2.67 -25.39
C GLN A 51 3.91 3.77 -24.60
N ILE A 52 4.46 4.99 -24.55
CA ILE A 52 3.93 6.13 -23.80
C ILE A 52 3.52 7.21 -24.82
N ASN A 53 2.21 7.37 -25.04
CA ASN A 53 1.65 8.33 -25.99
C ASN A 53 0.14 8.50 -25.79
N PRO A 54 -0.49 9.55 -26.37
CA PRO A 54 -1.94 9.81 -26.25
C PRO A 54 -2.93 8.72 -26.66
N GLY A 55 -2.47 7.59 -27.21
CA GLY A 55 -3.29 6.42 -27.54
C GLY A 55 -2.97 5.18 -26.71
N ALA A 56 -2.03 5.25 -25.77
CA ALA A 56 -1.65 4.16 -24.90
C ALA A 56 -2.76 3.86 -23.88
N LEU A 57 -2.72 2.66 -23.31
CA LEU A 57 -3.55 2.30 -22.17
C LEU A 57 -2.71 2.46 -20.91
N GLU A 58 -3.30 3.06 -19.88
CA GLU A 58 -2.63 3.18 -18.59
C GLU A 58 -2.33 1.81 -17.98
N ILE A 59 -1.15 1.72 -17.38
CA ILE A 59 -0.76 0.59 -16.54
C ILE A 59 -0.98 1.05 -15.10
N PRO A 60 -1.94 0.44 -14.36
CA PRO A 60 -2.19 0.82 -12.99
C PRO A 60 -0.92 0.76 -12.12
N ASN A 61 -0.82 1.70 -11.17
CA ASN A 61 0.09 1.65 -10.03
C ASN A 61 1.59 1.66 -10.36
N ASN A 62 2.00 2.16 -11.54
CA ASN A 62 3.40 2.21 -11.95
C ASN A 62 4.02 3.63 -11.99
N ASP A 63 3.28 4.64 -11.53
CA ASP A 63 3.66 6.06 -11.52
C ASP A 63 4.00 6.67 -12.89
N VAL A 64 3.58 6.03 -13.99
CA VAL A 64 3.78 6.50 -15.36
C VAL A 64 2.41 6.91 -15.93
N ASP A 65 2.39 8.10 -16.54
CA ASP A 65 1.26 8.58 -17.34
C ASP A 65 1.47 8.06 -18.77
N GLU A 66 0.97 6.87 -19.09
CA GLU A 66 1.16 6.28 -20.43
C GLU A 66 0.39 7.04 -21.50
N ASP A 67 -0.80 7.57 -21.20
CA ASP A 67 -1.69 8.17 -22.19
C ASP A 67 -1.54 9.71 -22.30
N CYS A 68 -0.55 10.26 -21.61
CA CYS A 68 -0.18 11.67 -21.63
C CYS A 68 -1.36 12.62 -21.31
N ASP A 69 -2.35 12.18 -20.52
CA ASP A 69 -3.49 13.01 -20.11
C ASP A 69 -3.17 13.93 -18.92
N GLY A 70 -2.01 13.71 -18.29
CA GLY A 70 -1.50 14.44 -17.14
C GLY A 70 -1.75 13.74 -15.80
N VAL A 71 -2.31 12.54 -15.79
CA VAL A 71 -2.57 11.71 -14.62
C VAL A 71 -2.05 10.29 -14.91
N ALA A 72 -1.52 9.63 -13.88
CA ALA A 72 -1.23 8.19 -13.96
C ALA A 72 -2.34 7.43 -13.22
N LEU A 73 -2.72 6.26 -13.74
CA LEU A 73 -3.73 5.42 -13.11
C LEU A 73 -3.25 4.88 -11.76
N VAL A 74 -3.94 5.30 -10.71
CA VAL A 74 -3.79 4.72 -9.36
C VAL A 74 -5.13 4.09 -8.98
N ILE A 75 -5.06 2.84 -8.52
CA ILE A 75 -6.17 2.08 -7.96
C ILE A 75 -5.97 2.08 -6.45
N ASP A 76 -6.91 2.68 -5.74
CA ASP A 76 -6.96 2.95 -4.29
C ASP A 76 -8.44 3.08 -3.94
N GLU A 77 -9.07 1.94 -3.66
CA GLU A 77 -10.53 1.80 -3.67
C GLU A 77 -11.16 2.38 -2.38
N ASP A 78 -10.39 2.39 -1.29
CA ASP A 78 -10.81 2.90 0.01
C ASP A 78 -10.25 4.29 0.37
N GLY A 79 -9.26 4.78 -0.37
CA GLY A 79 -8.73 6.14 -0.30
C GLY A 79 -7.75 6.37 0.85
N ASP A 80 -7.05 5.35 1.32
CA ASP A 80 -6.07 5.46 2.40
C ASP A 80 -4.66 5.90 1.95
N GLY A 81 -4.45 5.96 0.63
CA GLY A 81 -3.21 6.41 0.00
C GLY A 81 -2.20 5.29 -0.27
N PHE A 82 -2.58 4.04 -0.04
CA PHE A 82 -1.89 2.87 -0.55
C PHE A 82 -2.64 2.37 -1.79
N ASN A 83 -1.89 1.85 -2.76
CA ASN A 83 -2.50 1.35 -3.99
C ASN A 83 -2.74 -0.16 -3.91
N SER A 84 -3.62 -0.67 -4.75
CA SER A 84 -4.04 -2.08 -4.77
C SER A 84 -2.92 -3.12 -4.94
N ASP A 85 -1.70 -2.69 -5.33
CA ASP A 85 -0.54 -3.58 -5.49
C ASP A 85 0.20 -3.82 -4.18
N VAL A 86 0.07 -2.90 -3.22
CA VAL A 86 0.71 -2.98 -1.89
C VAL A 86 -0.31 -3.14 -0.77
N ASP A 87 -1.56 -2.77 -1.00
CA ASP A 87 -2.67 -2.95 -0.08
C ASP A 87 -3.25 -4.37 -0.17
N CYS A 88 -3.21 -5.09 0.95
CA CYS A 88 -3.73 -6.45 1.07
C CYS A 88 -5.26 -6.50 1.20
N ASN A 89 -5.92 -5.38 1.53
CA ASN A 89 -7.37 -5.22 1.49
C ASN A 89 -7.78 -3.79 1.11
N ASP A 90 -7.71 -3.52 -0.19
CA ASP A 90 -8.11 -2.28 -0.89
C ASP A 90 -9.61 -1.88 -0.73
N GLN A 91 -10.36 -2.54 0.15
CA GLN A 91 -11.74 -2.16 0.49
C GLN A 91 -11.87 -1.66 1.93
N ASP A 92 -10.78 -1.65 2.69
CA ASP A 92 -10.75 -1.32 4.10
C ASP A 92 -9.50 -0.52 4.49
N SER A 93 -9.65 0.80 4.53
CA SER A 93 -8.61 1.79 4.88
C SER A 93 -7.91 1.59 6.25
N GLN A 94 -8.32 0.59 7.03
CA GLN A 94 -7.67 0.19 8.28
C GLN A 94 -6.63 -0.92 8.10
N ILE A 95 -6.60 -1.59 6.94
CA ILE A 95 -5.70 -2.68 6.59
C ILE A 95 -4.85 -2.19 5.42
N ASN A 96 -3.60 -1.82 5.69
CA ASN A 96 -2.66 -1.29 4.71
C ASN A 96 -1.22 -1.31 5.25
N PRO A 97 -0.19 -1.13 4.41
CA PRO A 97 1.21 -1.15 4.84
C PRO A 97 1.64 -0.15 5.93
N GLY A 98 0.79 0.81 6.28
CA GLY A 98 1.02 1.77 7.37
C GLY A 98 0.20 1.49 8.63
N ALA A 99 -0.65 0.46 8.63
CA ALA A 99 -1.50 0.11 9.74
C ALA A 99 -0.70 -0.46 10.92
N LEU A 100 -1.34 -0.51 12.09
CA LEU A 100 -0.80 -1.17 13.26
C LEU A 100 -1.54 -2.49 13.42
N GLU A 101 -0.77 -3.56 13.58
CA GLU A 101 -1.27 -4.87 13.94
C GLU A 101 -2.17 -4.84 15.18
N ILE A 102 -3.32 -5.50 15.06
CA ILE A 102 -4.23 -5.81 16.15
C ILE A 102 -3.90 -7.24 16.58
N PRO A 103 -3.33 -7.44 17.78
CA PRO A 103 -2.97 -8.77 18.22
C PRO A 103 -4.17 -9.73 18.20
N ASN A 104 -3.92 -10.98 17.80
CA ASN A 104 -4.79 -12.13 18.03
C ASN A 104 -6.16 -12.07 17.32
N ASN A 105 -6.27 -11.35 16.19
CA ASN A 105 -7.51 -11.29 15.39
C ASN A 105 -7.42 -12.02 14.03
N ASP A 106 -6.31 -12.69 13.74
CA ASP A 106 -6.02 -13.41 12.49
C ASP A 106 -6.04 -12.55 11.22
N VAL A 107 -5.90 -11.23 11.35
CA VAL A 107 -5.77 -10.28 10.24
C VAL A 107 -4.33 -9.76 10.23
N ASP A 108 -3.76 -9.66 9.03
CA ASP A 108 -2.48 -9.00 8.76
C ASP A 108 -2.85 -7.56 8.36
N GLU A 109 -2.84 -6.64 9.34
CA GLU A 109 -3.22 -5.25 9.11
C GLU A 109 -2.14 -4.51 8.33
N ASP A 110 -0.87 -4.77 8.60
CA ASP A 110 0.25 -4.03 8.00
C ASP A 110 0.77 -4.64 6.69
N CYS A 111 0.09 -5.66 6.18
CA CYS A 111 0.36 -6.33 4.91
C CYS A 111 1.83 -6.82 4.78
N ASP A 112 2.52 -7.11 5.89
CA ASP A 112 3.88 -7.63 5.88
C ASP A 112 3.95 -9.16 5.64
N GLY A 113 2.77 -9.79 5.58
CA GLY A 113 2.57 -11.22 5.40
C GLY A 113 2.42 -11.98 6.72
N VAL A 114 2.39 -11.30 7.87
CA VAL A 114 2.36 -11.89 9.21
C VAL A 114 1.43 -11.13 10.15
N ALA A 115 0.25 -11.71 10.41
CA ALA A 115 -0.61 -11.28 11.50
C ALA A 115 0.09 -11.41 12.88
N LEU A 116 -0.12 -10.44 13.77
CA LEU A 116 0.48 -10.43 15.10
C LEU A 116 -0.18 -11.45 16.03
N TYR A 117 0.60 -12.47 16.37
CA TYR A 117 0.22 -13.52 17.31
C TYR A 117 1.01 -13.41 18.62
N ILE A 118 0.32 -13.30 19.75
CA ILE A 118 0.94 -13.33 21.07
C ILE A 118 0.73 -14.72 21.67
N ASP A 119 1.80 -15.50 21.70
CA ASP A 119 1.91 -16.83 22.30
C ASP A 119 3.32 -16.92 22.91
N LYS A 120 3.42 -16.65 24.22
CA LYS A 120 4.71 -16.52 24.91
C LYS A 120 5.34 -17.86 25.25
N ASP A 121 4.55 -18.91 25.43
CA ASP A 121 5.05 -20.24 25.81
C ASP A 121 5.11 -21.24 24.65
N GLY A 122 4.53 -20.89 23.50
CA GLY A 122 4.65 -21.60 22.24
C GLY A 122 3.76 -22.82 22.12
N ASP A 123 2.62 -22.85 22.80
CA ASP A 123 1.68 -23.98 22.75
C ASP A 123 0.65 -23.90 21.61
N GLY A 124 0.63 -22.78 20.88
CA GLY A 124 -0.24 -22.55 19.74
C GLY A 124 -1.62 -22.00 20.10
N PHE A 125 -1.83 -21.55 21.33
CA PHE A 125 -2.97 -20.75 21.75
C PHE A 125 -2.54 -19.31 21.96
N ASN A 126 -3.43 -18.37 21.66
CA ASN A 126 -3.12 -16.96 21.83
C ASN A 126 -3.34 -16.53 23.28
N SER A 127 -2.68 -15.45 23.69
CA SER A 127 -2.76 -14.89 25.04
C SER A 127 -4.18 -14.48 25.50
N ASP A 128 -5.14 -14.45 24.58
CA ASP A 128 -6.51 -13.99 24.83
C ASP A 128 -7.44 -15.16 25.17
N VAL A 129 -7.08 -16.37 24.71
CA VAL A 129 -7.77 -17.63 25.03
C VAL A 129 -6.98 -18.48 26.02
N ASP A 130 -5.67 -18.27 26.14
CA ASP A 130 -4.81 -18.92 27.11
C ASP A 130 -4.85 -18.20 28.47
N CYS A 131 -5.34 -18.92 29.48
CA CYS A 131 -5.44 -18.44 30.85
C CYS A 131 -4.09 -18.35 31.57
N ASN A 132 -3.02 -18.95 31.04
CA ASN A 132 -1.65 -18.82 31.51
C ASN A 132 -0.61 -18.90 30.38
N ASP A 133 -0.49 -17.79 29.65
CA ASP A 133 0.50 -17.51 28.58
C ASP A 133 1.97 -17.40 29.07
N GLN A 134 2.37 -18.31 29.96
CA GLN A 134 3.73 -18.55 30.43
C GLN A 134 4.00 -20.04 30.67
N ASP A 135 2.99 -20.89 30.52
CA ASP A 135 3.04 -22.32 30.78
C ASP A 135 2.24 -23.10 29.73
N SER A 136 2.95 -23.59 28.72
CA SER A 136 2.44 -24.41 27.61
C SER A 136 1.66 -25.69 27.99
N GLN A 137 1.53 -26.01 29.28
CA GLN A 137 0.72 -27.10 29.79
C GLN A 137 -0.70 -26.66 30.21
N ILE A 138 -0.96 -25.36 30.31
CA ILE A 138 -2.24 -24.75 30.68
C ILE A 138 -2.73 -23.98 29.46
N ASN A 139 -3.74 -24.51 28.78
CA ASN A 139 -4.32 -23.94 27.56
C ASN A 139 -5.64 -24.61 27.20
N PRO A 140 -6.46 -24.04 26.29
CA PRO A 140 -7.74 -24.62 25.88
C PRO A 140 -7.73 -26.06 25.33
N GLY A 141 -6.57 -26.63 25.03
CA GLY A 141 -6.41 -28.01 24.60
C GLY A 141 -5.87 -28.96 25.67
N ALA A 142 -5.57 -28.46 26.86
CA ALA A 142 -4.99 -29.24 27.94
C ALA A 142 -6.00 -30.21 28.54
N LEU A 143 -5.50 -31.20 29.29
CA LEU A 143 -6.32 -32.12 30.06
C LEU A 143 -6.26 -31.70 31.53
N GLU A 144 -7.45 -31.52 32.10
CA GLU A 144 -7.64 -31.27 33.53
C GLU A 144 -6.95 -32.33 34.41
N ILE A 145 -6.25 -31.85 35.43
CA ILE A 145 -5.71 -32.64 36.52
C ILE A 145 -6.67 -32.52 37.70
N PRO A 146 -7.43 -33.59 38.03
CA PRO A 146 -8.42 -33.52 39.10
C PRO A 146 -7.83 -33.04 40.42
N ASN A 147 -8.60 -32.21 41.13
CA ASN A 147 -8.38 -31.83 42.53
C ASN A 147 -7.12 -31.00 42.82
N ASN A 148 -6.41 -30.50 41.82
CA ASN A 148 -5.23 -29.66 42.03
C ASN A 148 -5.57 -28.15 42.16
N GLY A 149 -6.80 -27.77 41.80
CA GLY A 149 -7.29 -26.38 41.86
C GLY A 149 -6.76 -25.46 40.77
N VAL A 150 -6.15 -26.00 39.71
CA VAL A 150 -5.78 -25.30 38.48
C VAL A 150 -6.83 -25.64 37.42
N ASP A 151 -7.18 -24.65 36.62
CA ASP A 151 -7.99 -24.79 35.41
C ASP A 151 -6.99 -24.91 34.26
N GLU A 152 -6.65 -26.14 33.89
CA GLU A 152 -5.69 -26.42 32.83
C GLU A 152 -6.27 -26.15 31.46
N ASP A 153 -7.56 -26.47 31.25
CA ASP A 153 -8.20 -26.34 29.94
C ASP A 153 -8.86 -24.97 29.69
N CYS A 154 -8.66 -24.02 30.60
CA CYS A 154 -9.12 -22.64 30.52
C CYS A 154 -10.63 -22.52 30.25
N ASP A 155 -11.44 -23.51 30.62
CA ASP A 155 -12.90 -23.47 30.45
C ASP A 155 -13.61 -22.62 31.54
N GLY A 156 -12.83 -22.16 32.52
CA GLY A 156 -13.26 -21.36 33.66
C GLY A 156 -13.54 -22.19 34.92
N VAL A 157 -13.32 -23.50 34.88
CA VAL A 157 -13.65 -24.42 35.98
C VAL A 157 -12.59 -25.52 36.12
N ALA A 158 -11.77 -25.42 37.17
CA ALA A 158 -10.91 -26.53 37.60
C ALA A 158 -11.74 -27.78 37.94
N LEU A 159 -11.28 -28.95 37.50
CA LEU A 159 -11.92 -30.24 37.70
C LEU A 159 -11.83 -30.66 39.17
N VAL A 160 -12.99 -30.71 39.82
CA VAL A 160 -13.17 -31.29 41.15
C VAL A 160 -13.99 -32.55 41.04
N ILE A 161 -13.46 -33.64 41.60
CA ILE A 161 -14.20 -34.90 41.75
C ILE A 161 -14.70 -34.98 43.19
N ASP A 162 -16.02 -34.87 43.33
CA ASP A 162 -16.80 -35.01 44.58
C ASP A 162 -18.09 -35.77 44.18
N GLU A 163 -18.03 -37.11 44.20
CA GLU A 163 -19.11 -37.97 43.68
C GLU A 163 -20.40 -37.89 44.51
N ASP A 164 -20.32 -37.58 45.82
CA ASP A 164 -21.47 -37.54 46.72
C ASP A 164 -21.94 -36.13 47.14
N GLY A 165 -21.16 -35.11 46.86
CA GLY A 165 -21.50 -33.70 47.02
C GLY A 165 -21.40 -33.19 48.46
N ASP A 166 -20.61 -33.81 49.32
CA ASP A 166 -20.45 -33.40 50.72
C ASP A 166 -19.46 -32.24 50.92
N GLY A 167 -18.72 -31.88 49.86
CA GLY A 167 -17.75 -30.79 49.82
C GLY A 167 -16.31 -31.19 50.12
N PHE A 168 -16.02 -32.49 50.25
CA PHE A 168 -14.68 -33.05 50.21
C PHE A 168 -14.44 -33.72 48.86
N ASN A 169 -13.25 -33.52 48.30
CA ASN A 169 -12.92 -34.14 47.02
C ASN A 169 -12.35 -35.55 47.22
N SER A 170 -12.24 -36.30 46.12
CA SER A 170 -11.77 -37.69 46.11
C SER A 170 -10.35 -37.91 46.63
N ASP A 171 -9.56 -36.84 46.84
CA ASP A 171 -8.21 -36.92 47.43
C ASP A 171 -8.25 -36.87 48.98
N VAL A 172 -9.33 -36.32 49.53
CA VAL A 172 -9.55 -36.15 50.98
C VAL A 172 -10.57 -37.15 51.51
N ASP A 173 -11.59 -37.48 50.72
CA ASP A 173 -12.61 -38.46 51.09
C ASP A 173 -12.10 -39.91 50.87
N CYS A 174 -12.19 -40.72 51.92
CA CYS A 174 -11.81 -42.11 51.87
C CYS A 174 -12.88 -43.02 51.21
N ASN A 175 -14.10 -42.52 51.02
CA ASN A 175 -15.19 -43.15 50.30
C ASN A 175 -16.11 -42.11 49.64
N ASP A 176 -15.70 -41.63 48.47
CA ASP A 176 -16.36 -40.61 47.61
C ASP A 176 -17.82 -40.90 47.21
N GLN A 177 -18.40 -42.02 47.65
CA GLN A 177 -19.77 -42.45 47.34
C GLN A 177 -20.71 -42.36 48.56
N ASP A 178 -20.25 -41.85 49.70
CA ASP A 178 -21.02 -41.78 50.95
C ASP A 178 -20.75 -40.48 51.72
N SER A 179 -21.61 -39.48 51.47
CA SER A 179 -21.60 -38.12 52.07
C SER A 179 -21.64 -38.00 53.61
N GLN A 180 -21.47 -39.12 54.33
CA GLN A 180 -21.41 -39.21 55.79
C GLN A 180 -20.03 -39.66 56.31
N ILE A 181 -19.10 -40.06 55.45
CA ILE A 181 -17.78 -40.60 55.77
C ILE A 181 -16.71 -39.59 55.36
#